data_AF-A0A1I7WT25-F1
#
_entry.id   AF-A0A1I7WT25-F1
#
_cell.length_a   1.000
_cell.length_b   1.000
_cell.length_c   1.000
_cell.angle_alpha   90.00
_cell.angle_beta   90.00
_cell.angle_gamma   90.00
#
_symmetry.space_group_name_H-M   'P 1'
#
loop_
_entity.id
_entity.type
_entity.pdbx_description
1 polymer ?
#
loop_
_entity_poly.entity_id
_entity_poly.type
_entity_poly.pdbx_seq_one_letter_code
_entity_poly.pdbx_strand_id
1 'polypeptide(L)'
;MLTLDLTYAEVLRLENIFDRTITDGVTTQHRVVLKILDVPNEIVPLVDSLSDVLLFNPMFVRLFFFFRRRAGTVLLRDRDNPLSAEIVSDPLLALFPFVADQPDVLDLLRSLWNARWKTVKNKSEPEQAASFFDIFMNTAYCIYRTAVMPAYTIWDSRCLAARQKVFNKCVDMLREYNSATHFLLTQPSRPINIFDYSFDLLGPHALD
;
A
#
# COMPACT_ATOMS: atom_id res chain seq x y z
N MET A 1 -20.19 -22.27 35.35
CA MET A 1 -20.57 -21.47 34.17
C MET A 1 -19.29 -21.27 33.38
N LEU A 2 -19.04 -22.13 32.39
CA LEU A 2 -17.86 -22.04 31.52
C LEU A 2 -18.20 -21.03 30.44
N THR A 3 -17.69 -19.81 30.54
CA THR A 3 -17.66 -18.86 29.42
C THR A 3 -16.70 -19.46 28.39
N LEU A 4 -17.23 -19.95 27.28
CA LEU A 4 -16.40 -20.18 26.09
C LEU A 4 -15.86 -18.82 25.67
N ASP A 5 -14.54 -18.64 25.73
CA ASP A 5 -13.85 -17.49 25.14
C ASP A 5 -13.96 -17.60 23.61
N LEU A 6 -15.14 -17.27 23.09
CA LEU A 6 -15.40 -17.23 21.66
C LEU A 6 -14.79 -15.95 21.09
N THR A 7 -14.13 -16.06 19.94
CA THR A 7 -13.65 -14.88 19.23
C THR A 7 -14.83 -14.08 18.66
N TYR A 8 -14.61 -12.81 18.36
CA TYR A 8 -15.64 -11.99 17.73
C TYR A 8 -16.13 -12.58 16.40
N ALA A 9 -15.22 -13.18 15.61
CA ALA A 9 -15.60 -13.87 14.38
C ALA A 9 -16.48 -15.11 14.64
N GLU A 10 -16.21 -15.86 15.71
CA GLU A 10 -17.04 -17.00 16.11
C GLU A 10 -18.44 -16.58 16.53
N VAL A 11 -18.56 -15.48 17.29
CA VAL A 11 -19.86 -14.89 17.65
C VAL A 11 -20.64 -14.48 16.39
N LEU A 12 -20.01 -13.77 15.45
CA LEU A 12 -20.67 -13.34 14.22
C LEU A 12 -21.06 -14.50 13.28
N ARG A 13 -20.30 -15.61 13.30
CA ARG A 13 -20.67 -16.84 12.59
C ARG A 13 -21.89 -17.52 13.24
N LEU A 14 -21.94 -17.56 14.57
CA LEU A 14 -23.08 -18.11 15.30
C LEU A 14 -24.37 -17.32 15.04
N GLU A 15 -24.26 -16.00 14.88
CA GLU A 15 -25.40 -15.13 14.52
C GLU A 15 -25.84 -15.26 13.05
N ASN A 16 -25.14 -16.08 12.26
CA ASN A 16 -25.55 -16.51 10.91
C ASN A 16 -25.85 -15.35 9.93
N ILE A 17 -25.20 -14.19 10.14
CA ILE A 17 -25.48 -12.95 9.40
C ILE A 17 -24.95 -13.04 7.95
N PHE A 18 -23.90 -13.82 7.72
CA PHE A 18 -23.17 -13.86 6.44
C PHE A 18 -23.20 -15.22 5.72
N ASP A 19 -23.63 -16.29 6.39
CA ASP A 19 -23.71 -17.65 5.83
C ASP A 19 -25.09 -17.94 5.22
N ARG A 20 -25.87 -16.89 4.91
CA ARG A 20 -27.06 -17.03 4.09
C ARG A 20 -26.61 -17.39 2.67
N THR A 21 -26.57 -18.69 2.39
CA THR A 21 -26.65 -19.25 1.05
C THR A 21 -28.01 -18.88 0.45
N ILE A 22 -28.20 -17.60 0.09
CA ILE A 22 -29.35 -17.16 -0.69
C ILE A 22 -29.14 -17.76 -2.08
N THR A 23 -29.71 -18.93 -2.30
CA THR A 23 -29.75 -19.64 -3.59
C THR A 23 -30.66 -18.94 -4.60
N ASP A 24 -31.43 -17.93 -4.19
CA ASP A 24 -32.37 -17.16 -5.02
C ASP A 24 -31.78 -15.82 -5.52
N GLY A 25 -30.45 -15.77 -5.70
CA GLY A 25 -29.78 -14.61 -6.31
C GLY A 25 -29.87 -14.64 -7.83
N VAL A 26 -30.21 -13.50 -8.45
CA VAL A 26 -30.11 -13.27 -9.89
C VAL A 26 -28.73 -13.74 -10.39
N THR A 27 -28.71 -14.56 -11.44
CA THR A 27 -27.47 -15.09 -12.03
C THR A 27 -26.68 -13.95 -12.66
N THR A 28 -25.81 -13.33 -11.86
CA THR A 28 -24.86 -12.34 -12.33
C THR A 28 -23.53 -13.05 -12.64
N GLN A 29 -22.77 -12.51 -13.59
CA GLN A 29 -21.47 -13.06 -13.99
C GLN A 29 -20.44 -13.08 -12.84
N HIS A 30 -20.68 -12.33 -11.76
CA HIS A 30 -19.73 -12.13 -10.67
C HIS A 30 -20.37 -12.52 -9.33
N ARG A 31 -19.72 -13.42 -8.57
CA ARG A 31 -20.13 -13.81 -7.22
C ARG A 31 -19.20 -13.20 -6.19
N VAL A 32 -19.73 -12.34 -5.32
CA VAL A 32 -19.00 -11.80 -4.16
C VAL A 32 -19.25 -12.72 -2.96
N VAL A 33 -18.18 -13.20 -2.33
CA VAL A 33 -18.25 -14.02 -1.11
C VAL A 33 -17.62 -13.22 0.02
N LEU A 34 -18.41 -12.87 1.03
CA LEU A 34 -17.92 -12.23 2.24
C LEU A 34 -17.56 -13.30 3.27
N LYS A 35 -16.41 -13.16 3.93
CA LYS A 35 -15.98 -14.04 5.02
C LYS A 35 -15.48 -13.20 6.18
N ILE A 36 -15.90 -13.56 7.39
CA ILE A 36 -15.35 -13.03 8.63
C ILE A 36 -14.34 -14.03 9.17
N LEU A 37 -13.14 -13.54 9.44
CA LEU A 37 -12.01 -14.32 9.90
C LEU A 37 -11.32 -13.54 11.02
N ASP A 38 -10.85 -14.26 12.02
CA ASP A 38 -9.93 -13.69 12.99
C ASP A 38 -8.58 -13.40 12.32
N VAL A 39 -7.90 -12.36 12.81
CA VAL A 39 -6.58 -11.99 12.35
C VAL A 39 -5.57 -13.05 12.81
N PRO A 40 -4.75 -13.63 11.92
CA PRO A 40 -3.70 -14.55 12.33
C PRO A 40 -2.73 -13.88 13.32
N ASN A 41 -2.40 -14.57 14.41
CA ASN A 41 -1.52 -14.06 15.48
C ASN A 41 -0.20 -13.46 14.97
N GLU A 42 0.33 -13.99 13.87
CA GLU A 42 1.58 -13.53 13.24
C GLU A 42 1.52 -12.10 12.71
N ILE A 43 0.33 -11.61 12.34
CA ILE A 43 0.14 -10.28 11.76
C ILE A 43 -0.62 -9.32 12.68
N VAL A 44 -1.06 -9.78 13.86
CA VAL A 44 -1.72 -8.93 14.88
C VAL A 44 -0.90 -7.67 15.19
N PRO A 45 0.42 -7.74 15.46
CA PRO A 45 1.21 -6.53 15.73
C PRO A 45 1.23 -5.53 14.57
N LEU A 46 1.04 -6.01 13.33
CA LEU A 46 0.96 -5.15 12.16
C LEU A 46 -0.40 -4.46 12.08
N VAL A 47 -1.47 -5.23 12.28
CA VAL A 47 -2.86 -4.75 12.20
C VAL A 47 -3.17 -3.78 13.34
N ASP A 48 -2.67 -4.03 14.55
CA ASP A 48 -2.86 -3.16 15.72
C ASP A 48 -2.26 -1.75 15.53
N SER A 49 -1.35 -1.58 14.56
CA SER A 49 -0.78 -0.27 14.21
C SER A 49 -1.60 0.53 13.20
N LEU A 50 -2.61 -0.10 12.60
CA LEU A 50 -3.43 0.46 11.54
C LEU A 50 -4.73 1.05 12.09
N SER A 51 -5.51 1.69 11.23
CA SER A 51 -6.82 2.20 11.59
C SER A 51 -7.79 1.08 11.98
N ASP A 52 -8.74 1.38 12.87
CA ASP A 52 -9.73 0.42 13.37
C ASP A 52 -10.54 -0.26 12.25
N VAL A 53 -10.84 0.48 11.18
CA VAL A 53 -11.55 -0.03 10.00
C VAL A 53 -10.70 0.22 8.76
N LEU A 54 -10.39 -0.86 8.04
CA LEU A 54 -9.64 -0.80 6.79
C LEU A 54 -10.33 -1.60 5.69
N LEU A 55 -10.45 -0.98 4.51
CA LEU A 55 -10.97 -1.64 3.31
C LEU A 55 -9.83 -1.79 2.29
N PHE A 56 -9.15 -2.93 2.32
CA PHE A 56 -8.02 -3.19 1.43
C PHE A 56 -7.76 -4.70 1.30
N ASN A 57 -6.87 -5.04 0.36
CA ASN A 57 -6.42 -6.42 0.21
C ASN A 57 -5.37 -6.75 1.30
N PRO A 58 -5.63 -7.74 2.18
CA PRO A 58 -4.78 -8.02 3.33
C PRO A 58 -3.35 -8.44 2.97
N MET A 59 -3.09 -8.85 1.72
CA MET A 59 -1.73 -9.13 1.23
C MET A 59 -0.80 -7.91 1.29
N PHE A 60 -1.34 -6.70 1.38
CA PHE A 60 -0.58 -5.46 1.44
C PHE A 60 -0.33 -4.96 2.87
N VAL A 61 -0.81 -5.66 3.90
CA VAL A 61 -0.82 -5.17 5.30
C VAL A 61 0.55 -4.66 5.78
N ARG A 62 1.64 -5.33 5.39
CA ARG A 62 3.01 -4.91 5.75
C ARG A 62 3.41 -3.58 5.11
N LEU A 63 2.96 -3.29 3.89
CA LEU A 63 3.27 -2.03 3.23
C LEU A 63 2.56 -0.87 3.93
N PHE A 64 1.28 -1.07 4.27
CA PHE A 64 0.48 -0.12 5.05
C PHE A 64 1.05 0.08 6.46
N PHE A 65 1.55 -0.97 7.10
CA PHE A 65 2.25 -0.88 8.38
C PHE A 65 3.42 0.11 8.31
N PHE A 66 4.31 -0.02 7.33
CA PHE A 66 5.46 0.90 7.22
C PHE A 66 5.05 2.33 6.89
N PHE A 67 4.04 2.51 6.03
CA PHE A 67 3.47 3.82 5.77
C PHE A 67 2.92 4.46 7.05
N ARG A 68 2.09 3.73 7.81
CA ARG A 68 1.45 4.25 9.03
C ARG A 68 2.47 4.52 10.13
N ARG A 69 3.47 3.65 10.26
CA ARG A 69 4.56 3.83 11.24
C ARG A 69 5.40 5.07 10.94
N ARG A 70 5.71 5.31 9.66
CA ARG A 70 6.39 6.52 9.22
C ARG A 70 5.54 7.75 9.44
N ALA A 71 4.23 7.68 9.17
CA ALA A 71 3.30 8.76 9.43
C ALA A 71 3.28 9.14 10.92
N GLY A 72 3.16 8.16 11.83
CA GLY A 72 3.22 8.42 13.27
C GLY A 72 4.54 9.06 13.71
N THR A 73 5.66 8.65 13.10
CA THR A 73 6.97 9.22 13.41
C THR A 73 7.08 10.67 12.92
N VAL A 74 6.84 10.90 11.64
CA VAL A 74 7.00 12.21 10.98
C VAL A 74 5.95 13.22 11.43
N LEU A 75 4.70 12.80 11.67
CA LEU A 75 3.60 13.71 11.97
C LEU A 75 3.39 13.96 13.46
N LEU A 76 3.74 13.01 14.33
CA LEU A 76 3.47 13.11 15.77
C LEU A 76 4.74 13.21 16.61
N ARG A 77 5.74 12.38 16.32
CA ARG A 77 6.94 12.28 17.17
C ARG A 77 7.98 13.35 16.84
N ASP A 78 8.26 13.56 15.56
CA ASP A 78 9.36 14.41 15.11
C ASP A 78 8.94 15.89 14.95
N ARG A 79 7.68 16.22 15.22
CA ARG A 79 7.18 17.60 15.17
C ARG A 79 7.20 18.21 16.57
N ASP A 80 7.92 19.32 16.71
CA ASP A 80 7.93 20.12 17.94
C ASP A 80 6.53 20.67 18.27
N ASN A 81 5.78 21.07 17.24
CA ASN A 81 4.39 21.50 17.37
C ASN A 81 3.50 20.71 16.38
N PRO A 82 2.64 19.79 16.86
CA PRO A 82 1.75 19.01 16.00
C PRO A 82 0.70 19.86 15.28
N LEU A 83 0.44 21.08 15.77
CA LEU A 83 -0.48 22.05 15.16
C LEU A 83 0.21 23.01 14.18
N SER A 84 1.52 22.84 13.94
CA SER A 84 2.24 23.66 12.97
C SER A 84 1.68 23.47 11.55
N ALA A 85 1.61 24.56 10.79
CA ALA A 85 1.23 24.55 9.37
C ALA A 85 2.45 24.40 8.43
N GLU A 86 3.62 24.09 8.99
CA GLU A 86 4.82 23.83 8.20
C GLU A 86 4.62 22.68 7.22
N ILE A 87 5.25 22.83 6.05
CA ILE A 87 5.24 21.82 5.00
C ILE A 87 5.92 20.55 5.51
N VAL A 88 5.18 19.44 5.53
CA VAL A 88 5.73 18.12 5.83
C VAL A 88 6.35 17.56 4.55
N SER A 89 7.67 17.52 4.48
CA SER A 89 8.38 16.99 3.30
C SER A 89 8.78 15.52 3.51
N ASP A 90 7.87 14.61 3.19
CA ASP A 90 8.15 13.17 3.19
C ASP A 90 7.55 12.47 1.95
N PRO A 91 8.38 11.93 1.03
CA PRO A 91 7.88 11.38 -0.22
C PRO A 91 7.09 10.09 -0.06
N LEU A 92 7.32 9.32 1.03
CA LEU A 92 6.48 8.15 1.29
C LEU A 92 5.10 8.60 1.73
N LEU A 93 5.02 9.57 2.64
CA LEU A 93 3.72 10.11 3.08
C LEU A 93 2.97 10.79 1.94
N ALA A 94 3.67 11.61 1.15
CA ALA A 94 3.09 12.36 0.05
C ALA A 94 2.53 11.45 -1.06
N LEU A 95 3.14 10.29 -1.31
CA LEU A 95 2.86 9.52 -2.53
C LEU A 95 2.27 8.12 -2.29
N PHE A 96 2.53 7.49 -1.15
CA PHE A 96 2.06 6.12 -0.90
C PHE A 96 0.53 5.95 -1.06
N PRO A 97 -0.34 6.88 -0.59
CA PRO A 97 -1.78 6.74 -0.80
C PRO A 97 -2.18 6.65 -2.27
N PHE A 98 -1.58 7.48 -3.12
CA PHE A 98 -1.82 7.44 -4.55
C PHE A 98 -1.28 6.17 -5.23
N VAL A 99 -0.19 5.61 -4.70
CA VAL A 99 0.31 4.28 -5.13
C VAL A 99 -0.65 3.18 -4.69
N ALA A 100 -1.26 3.32 -3.51
CA ALA A 100 -2.25 2.35 -3.01
C ALA A 100 -3.51 2.30 -3.88
N ASP A 101 -3.86 3.39 -4.55
CA ASP A 101 -4.94 3.46 -5.57
C ASP A 101 -4.58 2.80 -6.91
N GLN A 102 -3.32 2.37 -7.09
CA GLN A 102 -2.82 1.74 -8.32
C GLN A 102 -2.35 0.30 -8.03
N PRO A 103 -3.26 -0.69 -8.13
CA PRO A 103 -2.97 -2.09 -7.82
C PRO A 103 -1.74 -2.66 -8.51
N ASP A 104 -1.47 -2.27 -9.76
CA ASP A 104 -0.32 -2.74 -10.52
C ASP A 104 1.02 -2.28 -9.92
N VAL A 105 1.11 -1.01 -9.53
CA VAL A 105 2.30 -0.45 -8.86
C VAL A 105 2.43 -1.03 -7.44
N LEU A 106 1.31 -1.15 -6.71
CA LEU A 106 1.31 -1.71 -5.36
C LEU A 106 1.72 -3.20 -5.35
N ASP A 107 1.30 -3.98 -6.33
CA ASP A 107 1.72 -5.37 -6.50
C ASP A 107 3.21 -5.51 -6.80
N LEU A 108 3.76 -4.63 -7.64
CA LEU A 108 5.21 -4.56 -7.85
C LEU A 108 5.93 -4.29 -6.53
N LEU A 109 5.52 -3.27 -5.79
CA LEU A 109 6.12 -2.90 -4.51
C LEU A 109 6.06 -4.07 -3.52
N ARG A 110 4.91 -4.77 -3.44
CA ARG A 110 4.75 -5.98 -2.62
C ARG A 110 5.73 -7.08 -3.05
N SER A 111 5.86 -7.33 -4.35
CA SER A 111 6.75 -8.38 -4.86
C SER A 111 8.21 -8.13 -4.50
N LEU A 112 8.67 -6.89 -4.65
CA LEU A 112 10.03 -6.46 -4.32
C LEU A 112 10.26 -6.50 -2.81
N TRP A 113 9.28 -6.05 -2.03
CA TRP A 113 9.33 -6.14 -0.58
C TRP A 113 9.41 -7.58 -0.11
N ASN A 114 8.63 -8.50 -0.67
CA ASN A 114 8.69 -9.92 -0.32
C ASN A 114 10.05 -10.55 -0.66
N ALA A 115 10.68 -10.13 -1.76
CA ALA A 115 12.04 -10.55 -2.10
C ALA A 115 13.05 -10.05 -1.06
N ARG A 116 12.96 -8.76 -0.68
CA ARG A 116 13.83 -8.14 0.34
C ARG A 116 13.58 -8.67 1.75
N TRP A 117 12.33 -9.00 2.08
CA TRP A 117 11.91 -9.46 3.39
C TRP A 117 12.75 -10.66 3.86
N LYS A 118 13.09 -11.56 2.93
CA LYS A 118 13.92 -12.75 3.22
C LYS A 118 15.26 -12.39 3.86
N THR A 119 15.84 -11.22 3.54
CA THR A 119 17.13 -10.77 4.07
C THR A 119 16.99 -9.81 5.25
N VAL A 120 15.86 -9.10 5.38
CA VAL A 120 15.67 -8.07 6.43
C VAL A 120 14.77 -8.50 7.59
N LYS A 121 14.11 -9.67 7.52
CA LYS A 121 13.16 -10.14 8.55
C LYS A 121 13.72 -10.21 9.98
N ASN A 122 15.03 -10.41 10.13
CA ASN A 122 15.72 -10.54 11.42
C ASN A 122 16.34 -9.21 11.88
N LYS A 123 16.17 -8.13 11.10
CA LYS A 123 16.64 -6.78 11.44
C LYS A 123 15.63 -6.08 12.34
N SER A 124 16.07 -5.00 12.98
CA SER A 124 15.17 -4.15 13.78
C SER A 124 14.10 -3.48 12.91
N GLU A 125 12.95 -3.13 13.49
CA GLU A 125 11.87 -2.44 12.76
C GLU A 125 12.36 -1.15 12.04
N PRO A 126 13.21 -0.28 12.63
CA PRO A 126 13.74 0.89 11.92
C PRO A 126 14.58 0.54 10.70
N GLU A 127 15.41 -0.52 10.77
CA GLU A 127 16.19 -1.00 9.62
C GLU A 127 15.30 -1.57 8.52
N GLN A 128 14.20 -2.26 8.90
CA GLN A 128 13.19 -2.74 7.96
C GLN A 128 12.47 -1.57 7.29
N ALA A 129 12.07 -0.54 8.06
CA ALA A 129 11.40 0.65 7.55
C ALA A 129 12.30 1.45 6.59
N ALA A 130 13.59 1.60 6.92
CA ALA A 130 14.58 2.20 6.02
C ALA A 130 14.71 1.39 4.72
N SER A 131 14.82 0.06 4.80
CA SER A 131 14.88 -0.81 3.63
C SER A 131 13.61 -0.73 2.77
N PHE A 132 12.44 -0.61 3.40
CA PHE A 132 11.17 -0.43 2.70
C PHE A 132 11.14 0.92 1.97
N PHE A 133 11.56 1.99 2.64
CA PHE A 133 11.64 3.31 2.05
C PHE A 133 12.59 3.36 0.85
N ASP A 134 13.75 2.73 0.94
CA ASP A 134 14.70 2.65 -0.18
C ASP A 134 14.07 1.96 -1.39
N ILE A 135 13.36 0.85 -1.17
CA ILE A 135 12.65 0.15 -2.26
C ILE A 135 11.56 1.06 -2.84
N PHE A 136 10.77 1.72 -1.99
CA PHE A 136 9.73 2.64 -2.43
C PHE A 136 10.28 3.76 -3.31
N MET A 137 11.34 4.45 -2.85
CA MET A 137 11.98 5.54 -3.56
C MET A 137 12.58 5.10 -4.90
N ASN A 138 13.24 3.93 -4.91
CA ASN A 138 13.88 3.44 -6.13
C ASN A 138 12.92 2.79 -7.13
N THR A 139 11.65 2.54 -6.75
CA THR A 139 10.69 1.86 -7.62
C THR A 139 9.38 2.60 -7.75
N ALA A 140 8.44 2.43 -6.82
CA ALA A 140 7.10 3.00 -6.89
C ALA A 140 7.12 4.52 -7.07
N TYR A 141 7.97 5.23 -6.32
CA TYR A 141 8.13 6.67 -6.46
C TYR A 141 8.62 7.06 -7.86
N CYS A 142 9.69 6.42 -8.32
CA CYS A 142 10.28 6.67 -9.62
C CYS A 142 9.27 6.42 -10.75
N ILE A 143 8.61 5.26 -10.76
CA ILE A 143 7.60 4.92 -11.77
C ILE A 143 6.44 5.92 -11.74
N TYR A 144 5.87 6.17 -10.56
CA TYR A 144 4.67 6.99 -10.46
C TYR A 144 4.92 8.44 -10.87
N ARG A 145 6.02 9.05 -10.41
CA ARG A 145 6.30 10.48 -10.67
C ARG A 145 6.92 10.75 -12.01
N THR A 146 7.84 9.89 -12.45
CA THR A 146 8.67 10.22 -13.59
C THR A 146 8.28 9.46 -14.86
N ALA A 147 7.70 8.26 -14.78
CA ALA A 147 7.27 7.57 -15.99
C ALA A 147 6.09 8.28 -16.67
N VAL A 148 6.13 8.36 -18.01
CA VAL A 148 4.97 8.81 -18.79
C VAL A 148 3.95 7.67 -18.89
N MET A 149 3.21 7.47 -17.80
CA MET A 149 2.28 6.35 -17.64
C MET A 149 0.84 6.74 -18.03
N PRO A 150 0.12 5.94 -18.83
CA PRO A 150 -1.32 6.08 -18.96
C PRO A 150 -2.02 5.94 -17.60
N ALA A 151 -3.14 6.63 -17.40
CA ALA A 151 -3.90 6.56 -16.14
C ALA A 151 -4.36 5.12 -15.85
N TYR A 152 -4.40 4.75 -14.57
CA TYR A 152 -5.01 3.48 -14.17
C TYR A 152 -6.53 3.62 -14.25
N THR A 153 -7.18 2.80 -15.09
CA THR A 153 -8.64 2.81 -15.23
C THR A 153 -9.13 1.38 -15.32
N ILE A 154 -9.63 0.85 -14.20
CA ILE A 154 -10.00 -0.57 -14.08
C ILE A 154 -11.05 -1.02 -15.12
N TRP A 155 -11.90 -0.10 -15.58
CA TRP A 155 -12.98 -0.39 -16.53
C TRP A 155 -12.57 -0.30 -18.01
N ASP A 156 -11.39 0.24 -18.34
CA ASP A 156 -10.90 0.36 -19.71
C ASP A 156 -9.75 -0.62 -19.98
N SER A 157 -10.11 -1.79 -20.51
CA SER A 157 -9.15 -2.85 -20.81
C SER A 157 -8.09 -2.44 -21.85
N ARG A 158 -8.42 -1.52 -22.78
CA ARG A 158 -7.44 -1.05 -23.79
C ARG A 158 -6.43 -0.11 -23.15
N CYS A 159 -6.89 0.82 -22.31
CA CYS A 159 -6.01 1.68 -21.54
C CYS A 159 -5.11 0.86 -20.60
N LEU A 160 -5.67 -0.11 -19.88
CA LEU A 160 -4.89 -1.02 -19.02
C LEU A 160 -3.83 -1.81 -19.79
N ALA A 161 -4.15 -2.33 -20.98
CA ALA A 161 -3.18 -3.04 -21.81
C ALA A 161 -2.03 -2.13 -22.26
N ALA A 162 -2.35 -0.89 -22.67
CA ALA A 162 -1.35 0.11 -23.04
C ALA A 162 -0.47 0.49 -21.84
N ARG A 163 -1.09 0.71 -20.68
CA ARG A 163 -0.41 0.98 -19.41
C ARG A 163 0.50 -0.17 -19.02
N GLN A 164 0.03 -1.41 -19.05
CA GLN A 164 0.81 -2.59 -18.70
C GLN A 164 2.06 -2.72 -19.57
N LYS A 165 1.98 -2.39 -20.86
CA LYS A 165 3.15 -2.40 -21.75
C LYS A 165 4.22 -1.39 -21.32
N VAL A 166 3.82 -0.18 -20.92
CA VAL A 166 4.75 0.84 -20.40
C VAL A 166 5.29 0.43 -19.04
N PHE A 167 4.42 -0.07 -18.16
CA PHE A 167 4.77 -0.53 -16.83
C PHE A 167 5.81 -1.65 -16.85
N ASN A 168 5.61 -2.68 -17.68
CA ASN A 168 6.56 -3.79 -17.81
C ASN A 168 7.94 -3.29 -18.26
N LYS A 169 8.01 -2.37 -19.22
CA LYS A 169 9.29 -1.75 -19.63
C LYS A 169 9.98 -1.06 -18.46
N CYS A 170 9.24 -0.35 -17.62
CA CYS A 170 9.81 0.31 -16.44
C CYS A 170 10.35 -0.72 -15.44
N VAL A 171 9.57 -1.78 -15.19
CA VAL A 171 9.95 -2.86 -14.28
C VAL A 171 11.19 -3.60 -14.78
N ASP A 172 11.26 -3.91 -16.08
CA ASP A 172 12.40 -4.59 -16.68
C ASP A 172 13.68 -3.75 -16.55
N MET A 173 13.60 -2.44 -16.83
CA MET A 173 14.72 -1.51 -16.64
C MET A 173 15.16 -1.44 -15.18
N LEU A 174 14.23 -1.36 -14.24
CA LEU A 174 14.58 -1.34 -12.81
C LEU A 174 15.22 -2.66 -12.36
N ARG A 175 14.82 -3.79 -12.95
CA ARG A 175 15.41 -5.10 -12.66
C ARG A 175 16.80 -5.28 -13.25
N GLU A 176 17.01 -4.81 -14.48
CA GLU A 176 18.29 -4.95 -15.19
C GLU A 176 19.39 -4.11 -14.54
N TYR A 177 19.09 -2.85 -14.22
CA TYR A 177 20.11 -1.90 -13.74
C TYR A 177 20.11 -1.72 -12.23
N ASN A 178 19.07 -2.19 -11.53
CA ASN A 178 18.90 -2.06 -10.08
C ASN A 178 19.13 -0.61 -9.58
N SER A 179 18.74 0.39 -10.39
CA SER A 179 19.02 1.80 -10.14
C SER A 179 17.94 2.69 -10.74
N ALA A 180 17.29 3.49 -9.89
CA ALA A 180 16.36 4.53 -10.33
C ALA A 180 17.07 5.59 -11.19
N THR A 181 18.33 5.92 -10.88
CA THR A 181 19.12 6.87 -11.66
C THR A 181 19.27 6.43 -13.11
N HIS A 182 19.55 5.14 -13.33
CA HIS A 182 19.68 4.63 -14.69
C HIS A 182 18.34 4.71 -15.46
N PHE A 183 17.23 4.40 -14.79
CA PHE A 183 15.90 4.57 -15.36
C PHE A 183 15.65 6.04 -15.79
N LEU A 184 15.95 7.01 -14.92
CA LEU A 184 15.75 8.43 -15.19
C LEU A 184 16.61 8.97 -16.34
N LEU A 185 17.80 8.40 -16.54
CA LEU A 185 18.72 8.82 -17.61
C LEU A 185 18.41 8.20 -18.97
N THR A 186 17.72 7.07 -19.01
CA THR A 186 17.52 6.30 -20.24
C THR A 186 16.09 6.31 -20.75
N GLN A 187 15.11 6.55 -19.88
CA GLN A 187 13.69 6.55 -20.24
C GLN A 187 13.14 7.98 -20.34
N PRO A 188 12.18 8.24 -21.26
CA PRO A 188 11.41 9.47 -21.26
C PRO A 188 10.75 9.68 -19.89
N SER A 189 11.25 10.67 -19.16
CA SER A 189 10.87 10.93 -17.78
C SER A 189 10.33 12.36 -17.63
N ARG A 190 9.27 12.51 -16.82
CA ARG A 190 8.79 13.82 -16.38
C ARG A 190 9.82 14.43 -15.42
N PRO A 191 9.99 15.76 -15.42
CA PRO A 191 10.86 16.44 -14.46
C PRO A 191 10.36 16.19 -13.04
N ILE A 192 11.30 16.02 -12.11
CA ILE A 192 11.00 15.91 -10.68
C ILE A 192 10.62 17.31 -10.18
N ASN A 193 9.48 17.42 -9.51
CA ASN A 193 9.05 18.64 -8.84
C ASN A 193 9.30 18.48 -7.33
N ILE A 194 9.87 19.48 -6.65
CA ILE A 194 10.18 19.36 -5.21
C ILE A 194 8.93 19.38 -4.33
N PHE A 195 7.84 20.01 -4.78
CA PHE A 195 6.56 20.02 -4.06
C PHE A 195 5.87 18.66 -4.08
N ASP A 196 6.33 17.76 -4.94
CA ASP A 196 5.87 16.37 -5.01
C ASP A 196 6.22 15.56 -3.75
N TYR A 197 7.17 16.06 -2.96
CA TYR A 197 7.62 15.47 -1.70
C TYR A 197 6.79 15.97 -0.51
N SER A 198 5.91 16.95 -0.72
CA SER A 198 5.12 17.57 0.34
C SER A 198 3.84 16.77 0.58
N PHE A 199 3.66 16.32 1.82
CA PHE A 199 2.43 15.71 2.28
C PHE A 199 1.38 16.80 2.60
N ASP A 200 0.21 16.68 1.98
CA ASP A 200 -0.91 17.59 2.19
C ASP A 200 -1.79 17.08 3.34
N LEU A 201 -1.78 17.80 4.46
CA LEU A 201 -2.56 17.49 5.65
C LEU A 201 -4.07 17.67 5.43
N LEU A 202 -4.49 18.40 4.41
CA LEU A 202 -5.90 18.69 4.10
C LEU A 202 -6.34 18.09 2.75
N GLY A 203 -5.48 17.27 2.14
CA GLY A 203 -5.70 16.69 0.82
C GLY A 203 -6.66 15.50 0.83
N PRO A 204 -6.97 14.93 -0.35
CA PRO A 204 -7.84 13.76 -0.50
C PRO A 204 -7.36 12.50 0.24
N HIS A 205 -6.07 12.45 0.59
CA HIS A 205 -5.44 11.37 1.34
C HIS A 205 -4.86 11.86 2.68
N ALA A 206 -5.47 12.89 3.26
CA ALA A 206 -5.17 13.29 4.62
C ALA A 206 -5.33 12.09 5.59
N LEU A 207 -4.58 12.12 6.69
CA LEU A 207 -4.67 11.12 7.74
C LEU A 207 -5.55 11.69 8.85
N ASP A 208 -6.84 11.42 8.77
CA ASP A 208 -7.86 11.65 9.80
C ASP A 208 -7.81 10.62 10.93
#